data_AF-A0A9D7SBS1-F1
#
_entry.id   AF-A0A9D7SBS1-F1
#
_cell.length_a   1.000
_cell.length_b   1.000
_cell.length_c   1.000
_cell.angle_alpha   90.00
_cell.angle_beta   90.00
_cell.angle_gamma   90.00
#
_symmetry.space_group_name_H-M   'P 1'
#
loop_
_entity.id
_entity.type
_entity.pdbx_description
1 polymer ?
#
loop_
_entity_poly.entity_id
_entity_poly.type
_entity_poly.pdbx_seq_one_letter_code
_entity_poly.pdbx_strand_id
1 'polypeptide(L)'
;MFYEQTFRENYHSNCTIRKWKTTLANYLLDAFPNLEFSVSATTRSPRPGEIEGKNYHFVSHEDFQQLISNHELIEYQEVYEGCFYGTLKSELRKIWIENKVALFDIDVKGAYKMEQEEYANVLSIYIKASSLEVLRERLIKRGTETNETINKRISKAKDELEFSKYFDYVITNDNLDLAKKMLYVLVEDFMNRPIY
;
A
#
# COMPACT_ATOMS: atom_id res chain seq x y z
N MET A 1 -27.13 -7.44 -14.13
CA MET A 1 -27.24 -6.22 -13.30
C MET A 1 -27.72 -6.50 -11.86
N PHE A 2 -27.63 -7.74 -11.36
CA PHE A 2 -28.13 -8.12 -10.02
C PHE A 2 -27.03 -8.59 -9.04
N TYR A 3 -25.76 -8.65 -9.47
CA TYR A 3 -24.65 -9.17 -8.65
C TYR A 3 -23.85 -8.07 -7.93
N GLU A 4 -23.88 -6.82 -8.42
CA GLU A 4 -23.21 -5.68 -7.77
C GLU A 4 -23.99 -5.12 -6.57
N GLN A 5 -25.32 -5.28 -6.55
CA GLN A 5 -26.16 -4.70 -5.51
C GLN A 5 -26.12 -5.51 -4.19
N THR A 6 -25.92 -6.82 -4.27
CA THR A 6 -25.82 -7.71 -3.09
C THR A 6 -24.47 -7.59 -2.37
N PHE A 7 -23.41 -7.12 -3.06
CA PHE A 7 -22.11 -6.86 -2.46
C PHE A 7 -22.12 -5.60 -1.59
N ARG A 8 -22.98 -4.62 -1.93
CA ARG A 8 -23.10 -3.32 -1.23
C ARG A 8 -23.76 -3.41 0.15
N GLU A 9 -24.51 -4.47 0.44
CA GLU A 9 -25.36 -4.52 1.64
C GLU A 9 -24.80 -5.37 2.80
N ASN A 10 -23.67 -6.08 2.62
CA ASN A 10 -23.20 -7.06 3.62
C ASN A 10 -21.71 -6.97 4.02
N TYR A 11 -20.91 -6.06 3.45
CA TYR A 11 -19.47 -5.98 3.74
C TYR A 11 -19.03 -4.55 4.01
N HIS A 12 -19.12 -4.14 5.27
CA HIS A 12 -18.39 -2.99 5.77
C HIS A 12 -16.91 -3.40 5.88
N SER A 13 -16.07 -2.81 5.03
CA SER A 13 -14.73 -3.34 4.77
C SER A 13 -13.68 -2.53 5.50
N ASN A 14 -12.87 -3.21 6.32
CA ASN A 14 -11.70 -2.65 7.00
C ASN A 14 -10.46 -2.75 6.09
N CYS A 15 -9.71 -1.66 5.97
CA CYS A 15 -8.52 -1.53 5.13
C CYS A 15 -7.38 -0.83 5.91
N THR A 16 -6.13 -1.28 5.78
CA THR A 16 -4.97 -0.56 6.34
C THR A 16 -3.94 -0.26 5.26
N ILE A 17 -3.51 1.01 5.13
CA ILE A 17 -2.67 1.45 3.99
C ILE A 17 -1.25 1.84 4.41
N ARG A 18 -0.19 1.32 3.72
CA ARG A 18 1.00 2.05 3.16
C ARG A 18 2.30 1.25 2.81
N LYS A 19 3.08 1.70 1.80
CA LYS A 19 4.57 1.61 1.54
C LYS A 19 5.47 0.81 2.52
N TRP A 20 5.48 -0.52 2.45
CA TRP A 20 6.35 -1.39 3.25
C TRP A 20 7.62 -1.74 2.48
N LYS A 21 8.77 -1.66 3.13
CA LYS A 21 9.81 -2.65 2.81
C LYS A 21 9.83 -3.68 3.93
N THR A 22 8.87 -4.60 3.80
CA THR A 22 8.89 -6.00 4.25
C THR A 22 8.89 -6.25 5.76
N THR A 23 9.57 -5.46 6.58
CA THR A 23 9.72 -5.77 8.02
C THR A 23 8.50 -5.42 8.86
N LEU A 24 7.89 -4.24 8.65
CA LEU A 24 6.75 -3.82 9.45
C LEU A 24 5.43 -4.47 8.97
N ALA A 25 5.28 -4.72 7.66
CA ALA A 25 4.15 -5.50 7.12
C ALA A 25 4.17 -6.93 7.61
N ASN A 26 5.31 -7.63 7.47
CA ASN A 26 5.42 -9.01 7.96
C ASN A 26 5.15 -9.07 9.47
N TYR A 27 5.65 -8.11 10.24
CA TYR A 27 5.35 -8.02 11.66
C TYR A 27 3.83 -7.92 11.94
N LEU A 28 3.09 -7.12 11.17
CA LEU A 28 1.63 -7.02 11.33
C LEU A 28 0.91 -8.30 10.89
N LEU A 29 1.31 -8.90 9.76
CA LEU A 29 0.74 -10.17 9.29
C LEU A 29 0.99 -11.32 10.28
N ASP A 30 2.16 -11.35 10.91
CA ASP A 30 2.49 -12.32 11.96
C ASP A 30 1.69 -12.06 13.26
N ALA A 31 1.45 -10.79 13.59
CA ALA A 31 0.75 -10.39 14.82
C ALA A 31 -0.77 -10.51 14.72
N PHE A 32 -1.35 -10.34 13.54
CA PHE A 32 -2.79 -10.33 13.31
C PHE A 32 -3.18 -11.36 12.24
N PRO A 33 -3.58 -12.59 12.62
CA PRO A 33 -3.95 -13.65 11.67
C PRO A 33 -5.13 -13.31 10.73
N ASN A 34 -5.94 -12.32 11.12
CA ASN A 34 -7.07 -11.83 10.33
C ASN A 34 -6.65 -10.74 9.33
N LEU A 35 -5.37 -10.35 9.28
CA LEU A 35 -4.83 -9.51 8.21
C LEU A 35 -4.35 -10.36 7.05
N GLU A 36 -4.60 -9.89 5.84
CA GLU A 36 -4.04 -10.46 4.64
C GLU A 36 -3.50 -9.38 3.72
N PHE A 37 -2.34 -9.66 3.12
CA PHE A 37 -1.70 -8.71 2.22
C PHE A 37 -2.39 -8.68 0.86
N SER A 38 -2.85 -7.52 0.43
CA SER A 38 -3.41 -7.32 -0.92
C SER A 38 -2.27 -7.19 -1.93
N VAL A 39 -2.11 -8.20 -2.79
CA VAL A 39 -1.07 -8.22 -3.82
C VAL A 39 -1.42 -7.28 -4.98
N SER A 40 -0.67 -6.20 -5.16
CA SER A 40 -0.88 -5.23 -6.25
C SER A 40 -0.43 -5.78 -7.62
N ALA A 41 -1.00 -5.25 -8.70
CA ALA A 41 -0.49 -5.42 -10.05
C ALA A 41 0.61 -4.39 -10.36
N THR A 42 1.58 -4.75 -11.19
CA THR A 42 2.60 -3.80 -11.67
C THR A 42 3.12 -4.13 -13.07
N THR A 43 3.49 -3.10 -13.83
CA THR A 43 4.11 -3.24 -15.16
C THR A 43 5.63 -3.37 -15.13
N ARG A 44 6.26 -3.19 -13.97
CA ARG A 44 7.71 -3.40 -13.87
C ARG A 44 8.04 -4.88 -13.93
N SER A 45 9.23 -5.21 -14.40
CA SER A 45 9.73 -6.58 -14.31
C SER A 45 9.98 -7.01 -12.84
N PRO A 46 9.82 -8.30 -12.52
CA PRO A 46 10.19 -8.85 -11.21
C PRO A 46 11.68 -8.68 -10.95
N ARG A 47 12.04 -8.42 -9.69
CA ARG A 47 13.43 -8.43 -9.21
C ARG A 47 13.83 -9.85 -8.81
N PRO A 48 15.15 -10.15 -8.74
CA PRO A 48 15.61 -11.43 -8.23
C PRO A 48 15.01 -11.75 -6.85
N GLY A 49 14.35 -12.90 -6.74
CA GLY A 49 13.70 -13.38 -5.51
C GLY A 49 12.24 -12.95 -5.32
N GLU A 50 11.68 -12.12 -6.21
CA GLU A 50 10.24 -11.85 -6.20
C GLU A 50 9.46 -12.95 -6.93
N ILE A 51 8.26 -13.23 -6.43
CA ILE A 51 7.40 -14.34 -6.85
C ILE A 51 6.07 -13.76 -7.35
N GLU A 52 5.65 -14.18 -8.56
CA GLU A 52 4.37 -13.87 -9.17
C GLU A 52 3.20 -14.25 -8.26
N GLY A 53 2.21 -13.37 -8.13
CA GLY A 53 1.02 -13.58 -7.29
C GLY A 53 1.29 -13.56 -5.79
N LYS A 54 2.54 -13.37 -5.35
CA LYS A 54 2.90 -13.21 -3.93
C LYS A 54 3.45 -11.83 -3.62
N ASN A 55 4.38 -11.35 -4.45
CA ASN A 55 4.95 -10.01 -4.29
C ASN A 55 4.14 -8.98 -5.06
N TYR A 56 3.89 -9.27 -6.34
CA TYR A 56 3.04 -8.51 -7.24
C TYR A 56 2.43 -9.48 -8.25
N HIS A 57 1.35 -9.04 -8.90
CA HIS A 57 0.96 -9.56 -10.21
C HIS A 57 1.75 -8.79 -11.27
N PHE A 58 2.74 -9.43 -11.89
CA PHE A 58 3.60 -8.80 -12.89
C PHE A 58 2.94 -8.91 -14.27
N VAL A 59 2.42 -7.78 -14.76
CA VAL A 59 1.61 -7.73 -15.99
C VAL A 59 2.28 -6.87 -17.05
N SER A 60 1.92 -7.07 -18.33
CA SER A 60 2.40 -6.19 -19.39
C SER A 60 1.72 -4.82 -19.31
N HIS A 61 2.27 -3.81 -20.01
CA HIS A 61 1.58 -2.51 -20.15
C HIS A 61 0.21 -2.65 -20.81
N GLU A 62 0.09 -3.52 -21.81
CA GLU A 62 -1.18 -3.78 -22.49
C GLU A 62 -2.21 -4.36 -21.53
N ASP A 63 -1.83 -5.39 -20.77
CA ASP A 63 -2.71 -6.01 -19.78
C ASP A 63 -3.09 -5.00 -18.68
N PHE A 64 -2.15 -4.16 -18.24
CA PHE A 64 -2.46 -3.12 -17.25
C PHE A 64 -3.48 -2.10 -17.80
N GLN A 65 -3.38 -1.72 -19.07
CA GLN A 65 -4.38 -0.86 -19.71
C GLN A 65 -5.74 -1.56 -19.81
N GLN A 66 -5.75 -2.87 -20.06
CA GLN A 66 -7.00 -3.65 -20.02
C GLN A 66 -7.63 -3.61 -18.62
N LEU A 67 -6.86 -3.84 -17.56
CA LEU A 67 -7.32 -3.73 -16.16
C LEU A 67 -7.96 -2.35 -15.86
N ILE A 68 -7.36 -1.27 -16.37
CA ILE A 68 -7.92 0.09 -16.26
C ILE A 68 -9.25 0.18 -17.02
N SER A 69 -9.26 -0.23 -18.29
CA SER A 69 -10.43 -0.12 -19.17
C SER A 69 -11.63 -0.94 -18.70
N ASN A 70 -11.37 -2.06 -18.03
CA ASN A 70 -12.38 -2.95 -17.46
C ASN A 70 -12.81 -2.51 -16.04
N HIS A 71 -12.30 -1.40 -15.53
CA HIS A 71 -12.55 -0.92 -14.16
C HIS A 71 -12.20 -1.96 -13.07
N GLU A 72 -11.13 -2.73 -13.27
CA GLU A 72 -10.72 -3.81 -12.38
C GLU A 72 -9.77 -3.35 -11.25
N LEU A 73 -9.30 -2.10 -11.33
CA LEU A 73 -8.45 -1.46 -10.34
C LEU A 73 -9.25 -0.50 -9.46
N ILE A 74 -8.92 -0.45 -8.18
CA ILE A 74 -9.48 0.51 -7.22
C ILE A 74 -8.74 1.83 -7.35
N GLU A 75 -7.42 1.74 -7.27
CA GLU A 75 -6.51 2.83 -7.55
C GLU A 75 -5.38 2.31 -8.42
N TYR A 76 -4.78 3.22 -9.18
CA TYR A 76 -3.54 2.96 -9.88
C TYR A 76 -2.78 4.27 -10.06
N GLN A 77 -1.46 4.16 -10.11
CA GLN A 77 -0.54 5.27 -10.29
C GLN A 77 0.69 4.86 -11.09
N GLU A 78 1.16 5.77 -11.93
CA GLU A 78 2.51 5.71 -12.48
C GLU A 78 3.50 6.22 -11.42
N VAL A 79 4.27 5.30 -10.84
CA VAL A 79 5.15 5.59 -9.69
C VAL A 79 6.51 6.09 -10.17
N TYR A 80 6.96 5.56 -11.30
CA TYR A 80 8.12 5.98 -12.10
C TYR A 80 7.72 5.89 -13.57
N GLU A 81 8.43 6.60 -14.45
CA GLU A 81 8.19 6.56 -15.89
C GLU A 81 8.09 5.11 -16.41
N GLY A 82 6.96 4.77 -17.02
CA GLY A 82 6.61 3.45 -17.53
C GLY A 82 6.33 2.38 -16.47
N CYS A 83 6.35 2.71 -15.17
CA CYS A 83 6.15 1.75 -14.08
C CYS A 83 4.83 2.05 -13.34
N PHE A 84 3.78 1.35 -13.76
CA PHE A 84 2.46 1.44 -13.15
C PHE A 84 2.32 0.43 -12.03
N TYR A 85 1.54 0.83 -11.02
CA TYR A 85 1.13 0.00 -9.90
C TYR A 85 -0.36 0.23 -9.67
N GLY A 86 -1.08 -0.81 -9.28
CA GLY A 86 -2.49 -0.67 -8.95
C GLY A 86 -3.02 -1.80 -8.09
N THR A 87 -4.08 -1.47 -7.35
CA THR A 87 -4.76 -2.40 -6.46
C THR A 87 -5.91 -3.09 -7.18
N LEU A 88 -5.84 -4.41 -7.30
CA LEU A 88 -6.86 -5.23 -7.95
C LEU A 88 -8.10 -5.40 -7.07
N LYS A 89 -9.29 -5.11 -7.63
CA LYS A 89 -10.56 -5.40 -6.96
C LYS A 89 -10.73 -6.89 -6.65
N SER A 90 -10.16 -7.77 -7.48
CA SER A 90 -10.22 -9.22 -7.27
C SER A 90 -9.50 -9.67 -6.02
N GLU A 91 -8.36 -9.06 -5.68
CA GLU A 91 -7.60 -9.40 -4.48
C GLU A 91 -8.36 -9.00 -3.22
N LEU A 92 -8.98 -7.81 -3.23
CA LEU A 92 -9.85 -7.42 -2.13
C LEU A 92 -11.03 -8.35 -1.93
N ARG A 93 -11.71 -8.73 -3.02
CA ARG A 93 -12.83 -9.67 -2.94
C ARG A 93 -12.42 -11.00 -2.30
N LYS A 94 -11.25 -11.53 -2.65
CA LYS A 94 -10.74 -12.78 -2.05
C LYS A 94 -10.56 -12.63 -0.54
N ILE A 95 -9.88 -11.57 -0.10
CA ILE A 95 -9.61 -11.30 1.31
C ILE A 95 -10.93 -11.14 2.10
N TRP A 96 -11.88 -10.39 1.56
CA TRP A 96 -13.15 -10.13 2.26
C TRP A 96 -14.08 -11.35 2.31
N ILE A 97 -14.08 -12.21 1.29
CA ILE A 97 -14.81 -13.49 1.33
C ILE A 97 -14.31 -14.39 2.48
N GLU A 98 -13.04 -14.26 2.85
CA GLU A 98 -12.46 -14.97 3.99
C GLU A 98 -12.68 -14.27 5.35
N ASN A 99 -13.48 -13.19 5.38
CA ASN A 99 -13.69 -12.33 6.56
C ASN A 99 -12.39 -11.77 7.15
N LYS A 100 -11.41 -11.50 6.28
CA LYS A 100 -10.13 -10.90 6.65
C LYS A 100 -10.10 -9.42 6.29
N VAL A 101 -9.14 -8.72 6.89
CA VAL A 101 -8.87 -7.31 6.69
C VAL A 101 -7.67 -7.15 5.77
N ALA A 102 -7.83 -6.32 4.74
CA ALA A 102 -6.79 -6.14 3.74
C ALA A 102 -5.71 -5.16 4.21
N LEU A 103 -4.47 -5.59 4.12
CA LEU A 103 -3.27 -4.79 4.34
C LEU A 103 -2.67 -4.39 2.99
N PHE A 104 -2.46 -3.09 2.78
CA PHE A 104 -1.98 -2.54 1.53
C PHE A 104 -0.59 -1.92 1.62
N ASP A 105 0.15 -2.03 0.53
CA ASP A 105 1.46 -1.43 0.29
C ASP A 105 1.42 -0.47 -0.90
N ILE A 106 0.79 0.68 -0.71
CA ILE A 106 0.59 1.64 -1.81
C ILE A 106 1.31 2.97 -1.58
N ASP A 107 1.56 3.67 -2.68
CA ASP A 107 2.11 5.03 -2.72
C ASP A 107 1.12 6.02 -2.09
N VAL A 108 1.60 7.16 -1.59
CA VAL A 108 0.75 8.12 -0.87
C VAL A 108 -0.40 8.66 -1.71
N LYS A 109 -0.20 8.77 -3.03
CA LYS A 109 -1.26 9.24 -3.92
C LYS A 109 -2.31 8.15 -4.14
N GLY A 110 -1.89 6.89 -4.19
CA GLY A 110 -2.78 5.73 -4.23
C GLY A 110 -3.58 5.62 -2.93
N ALA A 111 -2.91 5.78 -1.79
CA ALA A 111 -3.53 5.82 -0.47
C ALA A 111 -4.64 6.88 -0.38
N TYR A 112 -4.30 8.11 -0.76
CA TYR A 112 -5.25 9.21 -0.78
C TYR A 112 -6.46 8.92 -1.70
N LYS A 113 -6.25 8.32 -2.87
CA LYS A 113 -7.35 7.90 -3.75
C LYS A 113 -8.23 6.83 -3.10
N MET A 114 -7.62 5.83 -2.48
CA MET A 114 -8.33 4.73 -1.81
C MET A 114 -9.19 5.22 -0.64
N GLU A 115 -8.74 6.24 0.10
CA GLU A 115 -9.56 6.88 1.15
C GLU A 115 -10.81 7.58 0.63
N GLN A 116 -10.83 8.00 -0.64
CA GLN A 116 -12.01 8.64 -1.25
C GLN A 116 -13.04 7.61 -1.76
N GLU A 117 -12.74 6.31 -1.73
CA GLU A 117 -13.65 5.28 -2.17
C GLU A 117 -14.74 5.04 -1.12
N GLU A 118 -16.01 5.09 -1.55
CA GLU A 118 -17.21 5.06 -0.68
C GLU A 118 -17.36 3.79 0.19
N TYR A 119 -16.63 2.72 -0.13
CA TYR A 119 -16.81 1.40 0.50
C TYR A 119 -15.80 1.11 1.63
N ALA A 120 -14.95 2.07 1.96
CA ALA A 120 -13.72 1.77 2.69
C ALA A 120 -13.75 2.39 4.10
N ASN A 121 -13.87 1.55 5.12
CA ASN A 121 -13.40 1.90 6.46
C ASN A 121 -11.87 1.72 6.43
N VAL A 122 -11.15 2.80 6.20
CA VAL A 122 -9.68 2.79 6.01
C VAL A 122 -9.01 3.33 7.26
N LEU A 123 -7.97 2.63 7.72
CA LEU A 123 -6.94 3.16 8.58
C LEU A 123 -5.70 3.48 7.72
N SER A 124 -5.39 4.74 7.54
CA SER A 124 -4.21 5.16 6.79
C SER A 124 -3.08 5.60 7.70
N ILE A 125 -1.90 5.00 7.53
CA ILE A 125 -0.75 5.29 8.39
C ILE A 125 0.41 5.78 7.52
N TYR A 126 0.85 7.02 7.74
CA TYR A 126 2.13 7.57 7.32
C TYR A 126 3.29 7.13 8.29
N ILE A 127 4.52 6.92 7.82
CA ILE A 127 5.69 6.15 8.30
C ILE A 127 6.81 6.95 7.65
N LYS A 128 7.06 8.08 8.27
CA LYS A 128 7.98 9.09 7.85
C LYS A 128 9.40 8.55 7.99
N ALA A 129 10.21 8.74 6.97
CA ALA A 129 11.66 8.57 7.10
C ALA A 129 12.20 9.65 8.06
N SER A 130 13.18 9.29 8.88
CA SER A 130 13.75 10.17 9.92
C SER A 130 14.17 11.54 9.39
N SER A 131 14.78 11.62 8.20
CA SER A 131 14.93 12.86 7.46
C SER A 131 15.21 12.62 5.97
N LEU A 132 15.01 13.66 5.14
CA LEU A 132 15.43 13.63 3.73
C LEU A 132 16.95 13.52 3.58
N GLU A 133 17.71 14.12 4.50
CA GLU A 133 19.17 14.02 4.60
C GLU A 133 19.59 12.55 4.77
N VAL A 134 19.02 11.87 5.76
CA VAL A 134 19.29 10.46 6.07
C VAL A 134 18.86 9.55 4.92
N LEU A 135 17.74 9.87 4.25
CA LEU A 135 17.34 9.15 3.04
C LEU A 135 18.39 9.29 1.93
N ARG A 136 18.88 10.50 1.68
CA ARG A 136 19.91 10.76 0.67
C ARG A 136 21.20 10.01 0.98
N GLU A 137 21.68 10.08 2.21
CA GLU A 137 22.87 9.34 2.67
C GLU A 137 22.72 7.83 2.50
N ARG A 138 21.55 7.26 2.85
CA ARG A 138 21.29 5.83 2.66
C ARG A 138 21.28 5.42 1.18
N LEU A 139 20.75 6.26 0.30
CA LEU A 139 20.73 5.99 -1.14
C LEU A 139 22.15 6.05 -1.73
N ILE A 140 22.95 7.06 -1.35
CA ILE A 140 24.36 7.18 -1.75
C ILE A 140 25.16 5.96 -1.25
N LYS A 141 25.00 5.60 0.03
CA LYS A 141 25.73 4.48 0.66
C LYS A 141 25.41 3.13 0.02
N ARG A 142 24.21 2.95 -0.57
CA ARG A 142 23.88 1.74 -1.32
C ARG A 142 24.68 1.61 -2.62
N GLY A 143 25.13 2.71 -3.22
CA GLY A 143 26.02 2.71 -4.38
C GLY A 143 25.44 2.14 -5.67
N THR A 144 24.16 1.75 -5.69
CA THR A 144 23.51 1.10 -6.83
C THR A 144 22.78 2.07 -7.77
N GLU A 145 22.79 3.37 -7.48
CA GLU A 145 21.93 4.36 -8.15
C GLU A 145 22.74 5.59 -8.59
N THR A 146 22.36 6.18 -9.73
CA THR A 146 22.99 7.41 -10.22
C THR A 146 22.52 8.62 -9.42
N ASN A 147 23.29 9.71 -9.45
CA ASN A 147 22.90 10.97 -8.81
C ASN A 147 21.54 11.49 -9.31
N GLU A 148 21.22 11.26 -10.59
CA GLU A 148 19.93 11.63 -11.16
C GLU A 148 18.77 10.82 -10.53
N THR A 149 18.92 9.49 -10.44
CA THR A 149 17.93 8.63 -9.79
C THR A 149 17.76 8.96 -8.30
N ILE A 150 18.85 9.28 -7.60
CA ILE A 150 18.82 9.73 -6.21
C ILE A 150 18.01 11.03 -6.09
N ASN A 151 18.28 12.03 -6.94
CA ASN A 151 17.56 13.30 -6.90
C ASN A 151 16.07 13.12 -7.21
N LYS A 152 15.70 12.28 -8.19
CA LYS A 152 14.30 11.93 -8.48
C LYS A 152 13.60 11.33 -7.25
N ARG A 153 14.28 10.45 -6.51
CA ARG A 153 13.74 9.85 -5.28
C ARG A 153 13.60 10.83 -4.14
N ILE A 154 14.55 11.75 -3.97
CA ILE A 154 14.46 12.79 -2.94
C ILE A 154 13.33 13.77 -3.25
N SER A 155 13.16 14.17 -4.52
CA SER A 155 12.04 15.00 -4.95
C SER A 155 10.72 14.31 -4.65
N LYS A 156 10.58 13.04 -5.04
CA LYS A 156 9.39 12.25 -4.73
C LYS A 156 9.12 12.16 -3.23
N ALA A 157 10.14 11.98 -2.40
CA ALA A 157 9.96 11.93 -0.95
C ALA A 157 9.49 13.27 -0.34
N LYS A 158 9.82 14.41 -0.97
CA LYS A 158 9.28 15.72 -0.59
C LYS A 158 7.81 15.82 -0.96
N ASP A 159 7.46 15.45 -2.19
CA ASP A 159 6.07 15.44 -2.64
C ASP A 159 5.24 14.50 -1.76
N GLU A 160 5.79 13.32 -1.41
CA GLU A 160 5.12 12.36 -0.53
C GLU A 160 4.81 12.92 0.87
N LEU A 161 5.66 13.82 1.37
CA LEU A 161 5.47 14.44 2.68
C LEU A 161 4.29 15.41 2.70
N GLU A 162 3.98 16.08 1.59
CA GLU A 162 2.83 16.99 1.52
C GLU A 162 1.49 16.24 1.64
N PHE A 163 1.47 14.98 1.19
CA PHE A 163 0.30 14.11 1.32
C PHE A 163 0.15 13.53 2.72
N SER A 164 1.19 13.54 3.57
CA SER A 164 1.11 12.91 4.89
C SER A 164 0.04 13.52 5.81
N LYS A 165 -0.41 14.74 5.52
CA LYS A 165 -1.47 15.43 6.26
C LYS A 165 -2.87 14.84 6.03
N TYR A 166 -3.05 14.03 5.00
CA TYR A 166 -4.31 13.37 4.69
C TYR A 166 -4.44 12.01 5.38
N PHE A 167 -3.37 11.51 5.99
CA PHE A 167 -3.38 10.22 6.67
C PHE A 167 -3.89 10.35 8.10
N ASP A 168 -4.54 9.30 8.62
CA ASP A 168 -5.03 9.27 10.01
C ASP A 168 -3.90 9.40 11.03
N TYR A 169 -2.77 8.74 10.76
CA TYR A 169 -1.61 8.72 11.65
C TYR A 169 -0.30 8.94 10.92
N VAL A 170 0.67 9.55 11.61
CA VAL A 170 2.06 9.68 11.14
C VAL A 170 3.02 9.14 12.19
N ILE A 171 3.74 8.07 11.85
CA ILE A 171 4.78 7.43 12.67
C ILE A 171 6.13 7.78 12.08
N THR A 172 7.14 8.04 12.91
CA THR A 172 8.52 8.18 12.43
C THR A 172 9.24 6.84 12.54
N ASN A 173 9.96 6.42 11.49
CA ASN A 173 10.70 5.15 11.48
C ASN A 173 12.20 5.37 11.74
N ASP A 174 12.50 5.96 12.89
CA ASP A 174 13.85 6.11 13.45
C ASP A 174 14.23 4.92 14.34
N ASN A 175 13.27 4.39 15.11
CA ASN A 175 13.39 3.20 15.93
C ASN A 175 12.36 2.15 15.48
N LEU A 176 12.87 1.01 14.98
CA LEU A 176 12.03 -0.06 14.44
C LEU A 176 11.08 -0.66 15.49
N ASP A 177 11.54 -0.86 16.72
CA ASP A 177 10.73 -1.47 17.78
C ASP A 177 9.64 -0.53 18.28
N LEU A 178 9.93 0.77 18.34
CA LEU A 178 8.92 1.78 18.66
C LEU A 178 7.86 1.85 17.54
N ALA A 179 8.28 1.88 16.28
CA ALA A 179 7.36 1.88 15.15
C ALA A 179 6.45 0.64 15.14
N LYS A 180 6.99 -0.55 15.45
CA LYS A 180 6.21 -1.79 15.60
C LYS A 180 5.16 -1.67 16.70
N LYS A 181 5.54 -1.19 17.89
CA LYS A 181 4.61 -1.01 19.02
C LYS A 181 3.48 -0.04 18.67
N MET A 182 3.81 1.10 18.07
CA MET A 182 2.81 2.08 17.65
C MET A 182 1.84 1.49 16.61
N LEU A 183 2.39 0.79 15.61
CA LEU A 183 1.57 0.12 14.59
C LEU A 183 0.65 -0.92 15.20
N TYR A 184 1.16 -1.76 16.10
CA TYR A 184 0.36 -2.79 16.77
C TYR A 184 -0.86 -2.16 17.45
N VAL A 185 -0.67 -1.10 18.24
CA VAL A 185 -1.76 -0.44 18.96
C VAL A 185 -2.80 0.16 18.00
N LEU A 186 -2.36 0.84 16.94
CA LEU A 186 -3.27 1.46 15.98
C LEU A 186 -4.09 0.42 15.20
N VAL A 187 -3.42 -0.65 14.76
CA VAL A 187 -4.09 -1.74 14.04
C VAL A 187 -5.02 -2.52 14.97
N GLU A 188 -4.60 -2.83 16.20
CA GLU A 188 -5.44 -3.51 17.18
C GLU A 188 -6.71 -2.71 17.49
N ASP A 189 -6.60 -1.40 17.71
CA ASP A 189 -7.76 -0.52 17.90
C ASP A 189 -8.71 -0.60 16.70
N PHE A 190 -8.18 -0.45 15.49
CA PHE A 190 -8.96 -0.51 14.26
C PHE A 190 -9.65 -1.85 14.03
N MET A 191 -8.96 -2.96 14.30
CA MET A 191 -9.51 -4.31 14.18
C MET A 191 -10.63 -4.59 15.19
N ASN A 192 -10.61 -3.91 16.34
CA ASN A 192 -11.63 -4.04 17.38
C ASN A 192 -12.79 -3.05 17.23
N ARG A 193 -12.74 -2.11 16.28
CA ARG A 193 -13.84 -1.17 16.06
C ARG A 193 -15.07 -1.93 15.57
N PRO A 194 -16.24 -1.72 16.19
CA PRO A 194 -17.48 -2.28 15.69
C PRO A 194 -17.73 -1.78 14.26
N ILE A 195 -18.07 -2.74 13.43
CA ILE A 195 -18.43 -2.53 12.05
C ILE A 195 -19.89 -2.03 12.06
N TYR A 196 -20.10 -0.72 11.82
CA TYR A 196 -21.43 -0.09 11.78
C TYR A 196 -21.94 0.10 10.36
#